data_AF-A0A7S4VSC8-F1
#
_entry.id   AF-A0A7S4VSC8-F1
#
_cell.length_a   1.000
_cell.length_b   1.000
_cell.length_c   1.000
_cell.angle_alpha   90.00
_cell.angle_beta   90.00
_cell.angle_gamma   90.00
#
_symmetry.space_group_name_H-M   'P 1'
#
loop_
_entity.id
_entity.type
_entity.pdbx_description
1 polymer ?
#
loop_
_entity_poly.entity_id
_entity_poly.type
_entity_poly.pdbx_seq_one_letter_code
_entity_poly.pdbx_strand_id
1 'polypeptide(L)'
;QCCKLSVYWRAKLQQQRQQEEEEETPSAPETPRGPGQLFSFDELEVAEAAKEAQVAAVARALEEPSIQQAVDTTPEMFSEEGWQPLVSPYGRYYVVGSWDGWARPVEMAWDGRAYRCRLRLPEVARGASFRVLLEASPELALVPDIPGAHPGLPHGLCGPGACAEGLGWSLPLGAEGCEVLMPCPRGRPLCVNWRERLHAVAAAGTTAPAPAPSLETAVDPTTGKVRNLSIGTCIGPWQVVGLLGMGREGGAVYLAQWPGTGVNGLAAVKFPAEAAELQSLALVQDLPGVPDLLDFGAVPG
;
A
#
# COMPACT_ATOMS: atom_id res chain seq x y z
N GLN A 1 -7.85 -25.98 6.03
CA GLN A 1 -8.89 -25.24 5.29
C GLN A 1 -8.18 -24.14 4.50
N CYS A 2 -8.27 -24.14 3.17
CA CYS A 2 -7.65 -23.07 2.37
C CYS A 2 -8.50 -21.80 2.48
N CYS A 3 -8.05 -20.81 3.25
CA CYS A 3 -8.66 -19.49 3.29
C CYS A 3 -8.40 -18.78 1.96
N LYS A 4 -9.44 -18.58 1.14
CA LYS A 4 -9.31 -17.86 -0.15
C LYS A 4 -9.51 -16.37 0.07
N LEU A 5 -8.47 -15.59 -0.15
CA LEU A 5 -8.50 -14.15 0.05
C LEU A 5 -9.19 -13.44 -1.13
N SER A 6 -9.86 -12.33 -0.85
CA SER A 6 -10.46 -11.44 -1.83
C SER A 6 -9.80 -10.07 -1.75
N VAL A 7 -9.63 -9.36 -2.87
CA VAL A 7 -9.01 -8.03 -2.94
C VAL A 7 -10.05 -7.05 -3.46
N TYR A 8 -10.18 -5.88 -2.84
CA TYR A 8 -11.20 -4.89 -3.23
C TYR A 8 -10.53 -3.59 -3.68
N TRP A 9 -10.96 -3.07 -4.83
CA TRP A 9 -10.38 -1.90 -5.46
C TRP A 9 -11.42 -0.83 -5.71
N ARG A 10 -11.06 0.44 -5.45
CA ARG A 10 -11.81 1.57 -6.01
C ARG A 10 -11.16 1.97 -7.33
N ALA A 11 -11.84 1.74 -8.44
CA ALA A 11 -11.41 2.34 -9.70
C ALA A 11 -11.70 3.84 -9.65
N LYS A 12 -10.70 4.68 -9.93
CA LYS A 12 -10.88 6.10 -10.27
C LYS A 12 -11.56 6.31 -11.65
N LEU A 13 -12.42 5.37 -12.06
CA LEU A 13 -13.20 5.45 -13.29
C LEU A 13 -14.07 6.71 -13.35
N GLN A 14 -14.48 7.23 -12.19
CA GLN A 14 -15.29 8.44 -12.11
C GLN A 14 -14.50 9.72 -12.46
N GLN A 15 -13.20 9.79 -12.13
CA GLN A 15 -12.39 10.96 -12.41
C GLN A 15 -11.99 11.02 -13.88
N GLN A 16 -11.75 9.86 -14.49
CA GLN A 16 -11.48 9.76 -15.93
C GLN A 16 -12.75 10.04 -16.76
N ARG A 17 -13.92 9.53 -16.34
CA ARG A 17 -15.18 9.83 -17.03
C ARG A 17 -15.61 11.30 -16.85
N GLN A 18 -15.35 11.91 -15.69
CA GLN A 18 -15.56 13.37 -15.51
C GLN A 18 -14.57 14.21 -16.30
N GLN A 19 -13.31 13.79 -16.44
CA GLN A 19 -12.35 14.45 -17.31
C GLN A 19 -12.73 14.31 -18.79
N GLU A 20 -13.20 13.12 -19.21
CA GLU A 20 -13.72 12.89 -20.57
C GLU A 20 -14.99 13.72 -20.82
N GLU A 21 -15.92 13.82 -19.86
CA GLU A 21 -17.13 14.66 -19.98
C GLU A 21 -16.82 16.18 -19.93
N GLU A 22 -15.81 16.61 -19.16
CA GLU A 22 -15.34 18.01 -19.19
C GLU A 22 -14.58 18.34 -20.48
N GLU A 23 -13.85 17.39 -21.06
CA GLU A 23 -13.14 17.54 -22.34
C GLU A 23 -14.10 17.48 -23.56
N GLU A 24 -15.26 16.81 -23.43
CA GLU A 24 -16.30 16.72 -24.47
C GLU A 24 -17.32 17.88 -24.48
N THR A 25 -17.05 19.02 -23.83
CA THR A 25 -17.93 20.19 -23.91
C THR A 25 -17.44 21.22 -24.94
N PRO A 26 -17.83 21.16 -26.24
CA PRO A 26 -17.55 22.23 -27.18
C PRO A 26 -18.55 23.38 -26.99
N SER A 27 -18.12 24.45 -26.32
CA SER A 27 -18.82 25.74 -26.34
C SER A 27 -18.26 26.65 -27.45
N ALA A 28 -18.85 26.63 -28.64
CA ALA A 28 -18.92 27.82 -29.49
C ALA A 28 -19.96 27.66 -30.62
N PRO A 29 -20.71 28.72 -30.95
CA PRO A 29 -21.71 28.71 -32.01
C PRO A 29 -21.08 28.71 -33.40
N GLU A 30 -21.71 27.93 -34.29
CA GLU A 30 -21.37 27.82 -35.71
C GLU A 30 -21.29 29.20 -36.37
N THR A 31 -20.11 29.51 -36.91
CA THR A 31 -19.96 30.56 -37.94
C THR A 31 -19.61 29.85 -39.25
N PRO A 32 -20.35 30.06 -40.35
CA PRO A 32 -20.06 29.37 -41.61
C PRO A 32 -18.76 29.92 -42.21
N ARG A 33 -17.68 29.13 -42.12
CA ARG A 33 -16.41 29.39 -42.81
C ARG A 33 -16.48 28.86 -44.23
N GLY A 34 -16.30 29.76 -45.18
CA GLY A 34 -16.13 29.43 -46.60
C GLY A 34 -14.80 28.70 -46.85
N PRO A 35 -14.71 27.93 -47.95
CA PRO A 35 -13.51 27.16 -48.27
C PRO A 35 -12.38 28.09 -48.75
N GLY A 36 -11.22 28.05 -48.08
CA GLY A 36 -9.96 28.55 -48.65
C GLY A 36 -9.12 29.52 -47.81
N GLN A 37 -9.00 29.34 -46.49
CA GLN A 37 -8.02 30.12 -45.70
C GLN A 37 -6.90 29.22 -45.20
N LEU A 38 -5.78 29.26 -45.92
CA LEU A 38 -4.49 28.69 -45.50
C LEU A 38 -3.91 29.59 -44.41
N PHE A 39 -3.62 29.02 -43.24
CA PHE A 39 -2.89 29.70 -42.16
C PHE A 39 -1.50 30.10 -42.66
N SER A 40 -1.11 31.36 -42.43
CA SER A 40 0.22 31.85 -42.77
C SER A 40 1.25 31.34 -41.78
N PHE A 41 2.38 30.87 -42.31
CA PHE A 41 3.51 30.31 -41.56
C PHE A 41 4.05 31.23 -40.45
N ASP A 42 3.84 32.55 -40.56
CA ASP A 42 4.32 33.55 -39.60
C ASP A 42 3.65 33.46 -38.21
N GLU A 43 2.46 32.87 -38.06
CA GLU A 43 1.80 32.75 -36.75
C GLU A 43 2.36 31.61 -35.89
N LEU A 44 3.01 30.60 -36.50
CA LEU A 44 3.57 29.47 -35.76
C LEU A 44 4.90 29.81 -35.08
N GLU A 45 5.74 30.64 -35.72
CA GLU A 45 7.04 31.05 -35.18
C GLU A 45 6.91 31.94 -33.93
N VAL A 46 5.86 32.77 -33.85
CA VAL A 46 5.62 33.64 -32.69
C VAL A 46 5.22 32.82 -31.46
N ALA A 47 4.51 31.70 -31.64
CA ALA A 47 4.10 30.82 -30.55
C ALA A 47 5.28 30.00 -29.98
N GLU A 48 6.25 29.63 -30.82
CA GLU A 48 7.42 28.85 -30.41
C GLU A 48 8.41 29.69 -29.59
N ALA A 49 8.65 30.95 -29.99
CA ALA A 49 9.51 31.87 -29.27
C ALA A 49 8.99 32.23 -27.86
N ALA A 50 7.66 32.32 -27.69
CA ALA A 50 7.04 32.56 -26.38
C ALA A 50 7.25 31.38 -25.41
N LYS A 51 7.29 30.15 -25.94
CA LYS A 51 7.45 28.93 -25.15
C LYS A 51 8.90 28.77 -24.66
N GLU A 52 9.89 29.10 -25.48
CA GLU A 52 11.31 29.08 -25.07
C GLU A 52 11.63 30.11 -23.99
N ALA A 53 11.05 31.32 -24.07
CA ALA A 53 11.23 32.35 -23.06
C ALA A 53 10.68 31.93 -21.67
N GLN A 54 9.58 31.17 -21.66
CA GLN A 54 8.96 30.70 -20.43
C GLN A 54 9.78 29.58 -19.76
N VAL A 55 10.40 28.69 -20.54
CA VAL A 55 11.29 27.63 -20.02
C VAL A 55 12.59 28.23 -19.44
N ALA A 56 13.15 29.25 -20.09
CA ALA A 56 14.35 29.94 -19.60
C ALA A 56 14.10 30.68 -18.27
N ALA A 57 12.89 31.22 -18.07
CA ALA A 57 12.51 31.89 -16.82
C ALA A 57 12.40 30.93 -15.63
N VAL A 58 11.90 29.71 -15.86
CA VAL A 58 11.77 28.67 -14.82
C VAL A 58 13.15 28.12 -14.42
N ALA A 59 14.07 27.94 -15.38
CA ALA A 59 15.41 27.46 -15.10
C ALA A 59 16.21 28.45 -14.21
N ARG A 60 16.00 29.76 -14.38
CA ARG A 60 16.65 30.80 -13.58
C ARG A 60 16.13 30.91 -12.15
N ALA A 61 14.91 30.46 -11.88
CA ALA A 61 14.31 30.50 -10.55
C ALA A 61 14.80 29.37 -9.63
N LEU A 62 15.57 28.41 -10.16
CA LEU A 62 16.09 27.25 -9.41
C LEU A 62 17.53 27.41 -8.92
N GLU A 63 18.18 28.55 -9.20
CA GLU A 63 19.52 28.84 -8.71
C GLU A 63 19.50 30.01 -7.73
N GLU A 64 19.41 29.74 -6.43
CA GLU A 64 19.88 30.64 -5.36
C GLU A 64 20.09 29.86 -4.02
N PRO A 65 20.87 30.37 -3.06
CA PRO A 65 22.17 29.78 -2.74
C PRO A 65 22.28 29.17 -1.33
N SER A 66 23.38 28.42 -1.19
CA SER A 66 23.92 27.76 -0.01
C SER A 66 23.94 28.61 1.27
N ILE A 67 23.43 28.05 2.37
CA ILE A 67 23.71 28.50 3.74
C ILE A 67 24.30 27.33 4.52
N GLN A 68 25.59 27.41 4.81
CA GLN A 68 26.28 26.59 5.80
C GLN A 68 26.21 27.30 7.16
N GLN A 69 25.78 26.61 8.21
CA GLN A 69 26.30 26.83 9.56
C GLN A 69 26.09 25.61 10.46
N ALA A 70 27.09 25.37 11.31
CA ALA A 70 27.28 24.22 12.18
C ALA A 70 26.88 24.54 13.63
N VAL A 71 26.29 23.57 14.35
CA VAL A 71 26.19 23.52 15.83
C VAL A 71 25.99 22.04 16.23
N ASP A 72 26.98 21.39 16.83
CA ASP A 72 27.18 21.09 18.26
C ASP A 72 26.23 20.01 18.85
N THR A 73 26.83 19.06 19.57
CA THR A 73 26.38 17.66 19.67
C THR A 73 25.73 17.36 21.02
N THR A 74 24.41 17.19 21.02
CA THR A 74 23.61 16.57 22.09
C THR A 74 22.82 15.43 21.45
N PRO A 75 22.55 14.27 22.09
CA PRO A 75 21.74 13.21 21.48
C PRO A 75 20.28 13.65 21.41
N GLU A 76 19.98 14.51 20.44
CA GLU A 76 18.64 14.85 20.02
C GLU A 76 17.96 13.56 19.56
N MET A 77 16.81 13.27 20.19
CA MET A 77 15.72 12.63 19.47
C MET A 77 15.52 13.47 18.21
N PHE A 78 16.01 12.97 17.08
CA PHE A 78 15.91 13.61 15.76
C PHE A 78 14.55 14.27 15.61
N SER A 79 14.55 15.59 15.40
CA SER A 79 13.36 16.35 15.02
C SER A 79 12.92 15.88 13.62
N GLU A 80 12.06 14.86 13.60
CA GLU A 80 11.26 14.44 12.46
C GLU A 80 10.26 15.56 12.12
N GLU A 81 10.69 16.55 11.35
CA GLU A 81 9.84 17.69 10.96
C GLU A 81 8.52 17.21 10.34
N GLY A 82 7.42 17.38 11.08
CA GLY A 82 6.05 17.43 10.55
C GLY A 82 5.13 16.24 10.78
N TRP A 83 5.60 15.08 11.26
CA TRP A 83 4.68 13.95 11.54
C TRP A 83 4.08 14.07 12.94
N GLN A 84 2.97 14.80 13.06
CA GLN A 84 2.19 14.76 14.30
C GLN A 84 1.43 13.43 14.36
N PRO A 85 1.69 12.56 15.35
CA PRO A 85 0.96 11.32 15.49
C PRO A 85 -0.52 11.64 15.69
N LEU A 86 -1.36 11.10 14.80
CA LEU A 86 -2.81 11.24 14.95
C LEU A 86 -3.26 10.34 16.09
N VAL A 87 -4.32 10.75 16.79
CA VAL A 87 -4.96 9.87 17.77
C VAL A 87 -5.59 8.72 17.01
N SER A 88 -5.14 7.50 17.25
CA SER A 88 -5.77 6.34 16.62
C SER A 88 -7.18 6.11 17.19
N PRO A 89 -8.19 5.90 16.33
CA PRO A 89 -9.52 5.51 16.79
C PRO A 89 -9.62 4.04 17.23
N TYR A 90 -8.54 3.25 17.13
CA TYR A 90 -8.57 1.79 17.28
C TYR A 90 -7.73 1.26 18.46
N GLY A 91 -7.29 2.15 19.34
CA GLY A 91 -6.41 1.82 20.47
C GLY A 91 -4.93 2.01 20.16
N ARG A 92 -4.08 1.76 21.15
CA ARG A 92 -2.63 1.92 21.05
C ARG A 92 -1.97 0.58 20.84
N TYR A 93 -1.15 0.50 19.79
CA TYR A 93 -0.32 -0.67 19.52
C TYR A 93 1.12 -0.39 19.91
N TYR A 94 1.82 -1.43 20.33
CA TYR A 94 3.20 -1.37 20.78
C TYR A 94 3.99 -2.50 20.17
N VAL A 95 5.26 -2.28 19.86
CA VAL A 95 6.18 -3.33 19.45
C VAL A 95 7.05 -3.73 20.63
N VAL A 96 7.14 -5.03 20.90
CA VAL A 96 8.08 -5.63 21.86
C VAL A 96 8.98 -6.62 21.12
N GLY A 97 10.21 -6.78 21.59
CA GLY A 97 11.17 -7.64 20.90
C GLY A 97 11.99 -8.52 21.82
N SER A 98 12.62 -9.54 21.24
CA SER A 98 13.54 -10.39 21.98
C SER A 98 14.87 -9.69 22.30
N TRP A 99 15.19 -8.55 21.67
CA TRP A 99 16.43 -7.81 21.87
C TRP A 99 16.58 -7.20 23.27
N ASP A 100 15.47 -7.00 23.99
CA ASP A 100 15.44 -6.53 25.37
C ASP A 100 14.69 -7.49 26.30
N GLY A 101 14.54 -8.75 25.89
CA GLY A 101 13.79 -9.75 26.65
C GLY A 101 12.31 -9.42 26.77
N TRP A 102 11.72 -8.75 25.77
CA TRP A 102 10.31 -8.35 25.73
C TRP A 102 9.92 -7.34 26.80
N ALA A 103 10.88 -6.61 27.37
CA ALA A 103 10.68 -5.79 28.55
C ALA A 103 10.07 -4.42 28.22
N ARG A 104 10.47 -3.79 27.11
CA ARG A 104 10.08 -2.41 26.80
C ARG A 104 9.19 -2.33 25.55
N PRO A 105 7.87 -2.12 25.72
CA PRO A 105 6.99 -1.83 24.59
C PRO A 105 7.32 -0.45 23.99
N VAL A 106 7.45 -0.41 22.65
CA VAL A 106 7.64 0.81 21.87
C VAL A 106 6.33 1.15 21.16
N GLU A 107 5.70 2.27 21.52
CA GLU A 107 4.41 2.68 20.94
C GLU A 107 4.52 2.92 19.42
N MET A 108 3.54 2.43 18.68
CA MET A 108 3.39 2.67 17.25
C MET A 108 2.59 3.96 17.03
N ALA A 109 3.08 4.84 16.15
CA ALA A 109 2.38 6.05 15.74
C ALA A 109 1.31 5.73 14.68
N TRP A 110 0.12 6.31 14.82
CA TRP A 110 -0.91 6.25 13.81
C TRP A 110 -0.77 7.40 12.82
N ASP A 111 -0.69 7.08 11.53
CA ASP A 111 -0.52 8.06 10.46
C ASP A 111 -1.84 8.43 9.75
N GLY A 112 -2.98 7.91 10.24
CA GLY A 112 -4.29 8.05 9.59
C GLY A 112 -4.72 6.83 8.79
N ARG A 113 -3.77 5.93 8.46
CA ARG A 113 -4.01 4.74 7.63
C ARG A 113 -3.41 3.45 8.20
N ALA A 114 -2.21 3.54 8.77
CA ALA A 114 -1.44 2.44 9.31
C ALA A 114 -0.74 2.85 10.61
N TYR A 115 -0.42 1.85 11.41
CA TYR A 115 0.48 2.02 12.54
C TYR A 115 1.92 1.86 12.07
N ARG A 116 2.79 2.77 12.48
CA ARG A 116 4.22 2.76 12.16
C ARG A 116 5.06 2.81 13.42
N CYS A 117 6.14 2.04 13.46
CA CYS A 117 7.11 2.12 14.54
C CYS A 117 8.52 2.00 13.98
N ARG A 118 9.38 2.96 14.35
CA ARG A 118 10.80 2.95 13.99
C ARG A 118 11.57 2.36 15.16
N LEU A 119 12.19 1.22 14.92
CA LEU A 119 13.01 0.53 15.89
C LEU A 119 14.49 0.79 15.61
N ARG A 120 15.23 1.13 16.67
CA ARG A 120 16.68 1.07 16.68
C ARG A 120 17.07 -0.20 17.41
N LEU A 121 17.76 -1.09 16.71
CA LEU A 121 18.16 -2.38 17.23
C LEU A 121 19.59 -2.28 17.74
N PRO A 122 19.91 -2.83 18.93
CA PRO A 122 21.30 -2.91 19.36
C PRO A 122 22.08 -3.85 18.43
N GLU A 123 23.37 -3.62 18.22
CA GLU A 123 24.24 -4.43 17.34
C GLU A 123 24.21 -5.94 17.68
N VAL A 124 23.92 -6.25 18.95
CA VAL A 124 23.82 -7.61 19.49
C VAL A 124 22.50 -8.32 19.09
N ALA A 125 21.53 -7.63 18.51
CA ALA A 125 20.20 -8.15 18.16
C ALA A 125 20.15 -9.05 16.91
N ARG A 126 21.20 -9.84 16.66
CA ARG A 126 21.22 -10.78 15.53
C ARG A 126 20.16 -11.86 15.71
N GLY A 127 19.24 -11.95 14.75
CA GLY A 127 18.16 -12.94 14.76
C GLY A 127 17.07 -12.61 15.77
N ALA A 128 16.95 -11.33 16.15
CA ALA A 128 15.90 -10.91 17.04
C ALA A 128 14.52 -11.09 16.40
N SER A 129 13.51 -11.27 17.24
CA SER A 129 12.12 -11.36 16.83
C SER A 129 11.29 -10.31 17.56
N PHE A 130 10.13 -9.98 17.00
CA PHE A 130 9.21 -9.04 17.63
C PHE A 130 7.76 -9.51 17.56
N ARG A 131 6.92 -8.86 18.36
CA ARG A 131 5.46 -9.00 18.41
C ARG A 131 4.83 -7.62 18.53
N VAL A 132 3.55 -7.53 18.19
CA VAL A 132 2.78 -6.29 18.35
C VAL A 132 1.76 -6.51 19.46
N LEU A 133 1.70 -5.64 20.46
CA LEU A 133 0.78 -5.70 21.60
C LEU A 133 -0.30 -4.64 21.46
N LEU A 134 -1.55 -4.98 21.76
CA LEU A 134 -2.63 -4.02 21.96
C LEU A 134 -2.64 -3.56 23.42
N GLU A 135 -2.68 -2.24 23.66
CA GLU A 135 -2.65 -1.60 24.98
C GLU A 135 -1.51 -2.09 25.89
N ALA A 136 -0.35 -2.40 25.29
CA ALA A 136 0.84 -2.92 25.96
C ALA A 136 0.60 -4.21 26.78
N SER A 137 -0.47 -4.95 26.49
CA SER A 137 -0.78 -6.20 27.17
C SER A 137 -0.23 -7.41 26.40
N PRO A 138 0.60 -8.27 27.03
CA PRO A 138 1.07 -9.52 26.42
C PRO A 138 -0.05 -10.50 26.06
N GLU A 139 -1.20 -10.41 26.75
CA GLU A 139 -2.38 -11.25 26.50
C GLU A 139 -3.17 -10.82 25.26
N LEU A 140 -2.93 -9.59 24.77
CA LEU A 140 -3.56 -9.01 23.59
C LEU A 140 -2.53 -8.81 22.47
N ALA A 141 -1.69 -9.82 22.28
CA ALA A 141 -0.65 -9.80 21.27
C ALA A 141 -1.19 -10.22 19.90
N LEU A 142 -0.67 -9.54 18.88
CA LEU A 142 -0.72 -9.96 17.50
C LEU A 142 0.58 -10.69 17.17
N VAL A 143 0.45 -11.85 16.55
CA VAL A 143 1.56 -12.73 16.16
C VAL A 143 1.30 -13.30 14.77
N PRO A 144 2.34 -13.76 14.05
CA PRO A 144 2.12 -14.56 12.86
C PRO A 144 1.49 -15.92 13.20
N ASP A 145 0.88 -16.57 12.22
CA ASP A 145 0.37 -17.95 12.32
C ASP A 145 1.48 -19.02 12.26
N ILE A 146 2.69 -18.63 11.84
CA ILE A 146 3.88 -19.49 11.74
C ILE A 146 5.09 -18.88 12.47
N PRO A 147 5.99 -19.69 13.05
CA PRO A 147 7.22 -19.20 13.66
C PRO A 147 8.20 -18.70 12.60
N GLY A 148 8.99 -17.69 12.95
CA GLY A 148 10.03 -17.16 12.06
C GLY A 148 9.49 -16.40 10.85
N ALA A 149 8.26 -15.87 10.94
CA ALA A 149 7.64 -15.12 9.85
C ALA A 149 8.51 -13.91 9.46
N HIS A 150 8.71 -13.71 8.17
CA HIS A 150 9.44 -12.56 7.60
C HIS A 150 8.75 -12.05 6.32
N PRO A 151 9.09 -10.86 5.78
CA PRO A 151 8.34 -10.27 4.65
C PRO A 151 8.39 -11.12 3.37
N GLY A 152 9.38 -11.99 3.24
CA GLY A 152 9.51 -12.95 2.12
C GLY A 152 8.81 -14.29 2.34
N LEU A 153 8.18 -14.50 3.49
CA LEU A 153 7.49 -15.75 3.85
C LEU A 153 5.99 -15.47 4.03
N PRO A 154 5.10 -16.04 3.21
CA PRO A 154 3.65 -15.89 3.39
C PRO A 154 3.21 -16.38 4.77
N HIS A 155 2.50 -15.53 5.50
CA HIS A 155 1.98 -15.82 6.84
C HIS A 155 0.69 -15.05 7.09
N GLY A 156 -0.20 -15.63 7.89
CA GLY A 156 -1.40 -15.00 8.42
C GLY A 156 -1.10 -14.17 9.68
N LEU A 157 -2.05 -13.31 10.02
CA LEU A 157 -2.03 -12.55 11.28
C LEU A 157 -3.01 -13.19 12.27
N CYS A 158 -2.51 -13.51 13.47
CA CYS A 158 -3.26 -14.08 14.58
C CYS A 158 -3.38 -13.08 15.73
N GLY A 159 -4.52 -13.08 16.42
CA GLY A 159 -4.80 -12.20 17.58
C GLY A 159 -5.83 -11.11 17.28
N PRO A 160 -6.08 -10.17 18.22
CA PRO A 160 -5.46 -10.09 19.55
C PRO A 160 -5.96 -11.21 20.46
N GLY A 161 -5.04 -11.90 21.15
CA GLY A 161 -5.37 -12.98 22.09
C GLY A 161 -4.13 -13.64 22.67
N ALA A 162 -4.35 -14.69 23.48
CA ALA A 162 -3.28 -15.41 24.16
C ALA A 162 -2.23 -15.88 23.15
N CYS A 163 -1.00 -15.38 23.31
CA CYS A 163 0.14 -15.76 22.50
C CYS A 163 0.46 -17.24 22.66
N ALA A 164 0.60 -17.96 21.55
CA ALA A 164 1.39 -19.19 21.60
C ALA A 164 2.87 -18.79 21.78
N GLU A 165 3.55 -19.47 22.71
CA GLU A 165 4.98 -19.31 22.90
C GLU A 165 5.73 -19.58 21.58
N GLY A 166 6.82 -18.85 21.34
CA GLY A 166 7.65 -19.03 20.14
C GLY A 166 7.14 -18.41 18.84
N LEU A 167 5.94 -17.82 18.79
CA LEU A 167 5.47 -17.08 17.61
C LEU A 167 6.00 -15.64 17.62
N GLY A 168 6.45 -15.15 16.47
CA GLY A 168 7.00 -13.80 16.33
C GLY A 168 7.58 -13.59 14.94
N TRP A 169 7.71 -12.32 14.57
CA TRP A 169 8.29 -11.90 13.31
C TRP A 169 9.80 -11.79 13.43
N SER A 170 10.54 -12.41 12.53
CA SER A 170 12.01 -12.44 12.54
C SER A 170 12.61 -11.24 11.82
N LEU A 171 13.45 -10.49 12.53
CA LEU A 171 14.18 -9.38 11.92
C LEU A 171 15.37 -9.89 11.10
N PRO A 172 15.76 -9.17 10.02
CA PRO A 172 16.95 -9.52 9.26
C PRO A 172 18.20 -9.50 10.13
N LEU A 173 19.13 -10.42 9.85
CA LEU A 173 20.41 -10.51 10.55
C LEU A 173 21.23 -9.25 10.28
N GLY A 174 21.64 -8.55 11.34
CA GLY A 174 22.52 -7.38 11.24
C GLY A 174 21.79 -6.06 10.95
N ALA A 175 20.45 -6.03 10.97
CA ALA A 175 19.71 -4.79 10.83
C ALA A 175 20.00 -3.86 12.02
N GLU A 176 20.49 -2.65 11.74
CA GLU A 176 20.70 -1.60 12.75
C GLU A 176 19.37 -0.91 13.13
N GLY A 177 18.40 -0.95 12.23
CA GLY A 177 17.06 -0.47 12.47
C GLY A 177 16.05 -0.98 11.46
N CYS A 178 14.79 -1.00 11.87
CA CYS A 178 13.68 -1.37 11.00
C CYS A 178 12.49 -0.44 11.22
N GLU A 179 11.70 -0.27 10.17
CA GLU A 179 10.40 0.37 10.25
C GLU A 179 9.33 -0.71 10.15
N VAL A 180 8.62 -0.92 11.26
CA VAL A 180 7.46 -1.82 11.34
C VAL A 180 6.23 -1.05 10.86
N LEU A 181 5.49 -1.64 9.93
CA LEU A 181 4.26 -1.13 9.34
C LEU A 181 3.14 -2.13 9.56
N MET A 182 2.02 -1.67 10.12
CA MET A 182 0.81 -2.47 10.31
C MET A 182 -0.38 -1.72 9.71
N PRO A 183 -0.76 -2.01 8.46
CA PRO A 183 -1.96 -1.45 7.84
C PRO A 183 -3.20 -1.85 8.64
N CYS A 184 -4.02 -0.87 9.01
CA CYS A 184 -5.25 -1.09 9.77
C CYS A 184 -6.44 -0.42 9.09
N PRO A 185 -6.83 -0.86 7.86
CA PRO A 185 -8.04 -0.35 7.24
C PRO A 185 -9.23 -0.59 8.17
N ARG A 186 -9.95 0.48 8.54
CA ARG A 186 -11.10 0.43 9.45
C ARG A 186 -10.79 -0.15 10.84
N GLY A 187 -9.52 -0.08 11.26
CA GLY A 187 -9.10 -0.52 12.59
C GLY A 187 -8.87 -2.00 12.76
N ARG A 188 -8.81 -2.74 11.65
CA ARG A 188 -8.48 -4.15 11.67
C ARG A 188 -7.07 -4.34 11.13
N PRO A 189 -6.12 -4.80 11.97
CA PRO A 189 -4.79 -5.17 11.52
C PRO A 189 -4.87 -6.17 10.36
N LEU A 190 -4.28 -5.79 9.23
CA LEU A 190 -4.31 -6.57 7.99
C LEU A 190 -3.16 -7.58 7.94
N CYS A 191 -1.97 -7.04 8.12
CA CYS A 191 -0.71 -7.75 8.19
C CYS A 191 0.28 -6.90 8.98
N VAL A 192 1.40 -7.51 9.36
CA VAL A 192 2.56 -6.78 9.87
C VAL A 192 3.67 -6.97 8.87
N ASN A 193 4.21 -5.86 8.39
CA ASN A 193 5.35 -5.84 7.49
C ASN A 193 6.44 -4.97 8.11
N TRP A 194 7.67 -5.17 7.67
CA TRP A 194 8.78 -4.32 8.08
C TRP A 194 9.82 -4.26 6.99
N ARG A 195 10.53 -3.14 6.95
CA ARG A 195 11.67 -2.94 6.06
C ARG A 195 12.88 -2.52 6.86
N GLU A 196 14.03 -3.00 6.43
CA GLU A 196 15.31 -2.52 6.94
C GLU A 196 15.44 -1.04 6.57
N ARG A 197 15.78 -0.22 7.57
CA ARG A 197 16.29 1.10 7.27
C ARG A 197 17.76 0.95 6.98
N LEU A 198 18.10 1.03 5.70
CA LEU A 198 19.47 1.38 5.35
C LEU A 198 19.72 2.74 6.00
N HIS A 199 20.72 2.82 6.87
CA HIS A 199 21.34 4.11 7.15
C HIS A 199 21.60 4.75 5.80
N ALA A 200 21.28 6.04 5.65
CA ALA A 200 21.54 6.78 4.44
C ALA A 200 23.05 6.89 4.23
N VAL A 201 23.67 5.78 3.84
CA VAL A 201 25.00 5.73 3.24
C VAL A 201 24.78 6.34 1.87
N ALA A 202 25.38 7.51 1.64
CA ALA A 202 25.33 8.23 0.38
C ALA A 202 25.47 7.23 -0.79
N ALA A 203 24.38 7.07 -1.55
CA ALA A 203 24.22 5.96 -2.47
C ALA A 203 25.25 6.03 -3.61
N ALA A 204 26.23 5.11 -3.60
CA ALA A 204 26.92 4.67 -4.80
C ALA A 204 26.19 3.41 -5.29
N GLY A 205 25.68 3.49 -6.52
CA GLY A 205 24.65 2.61 -7.05
C GLY A 205 25.00 1.12 -7.11
N THR A 206 23.98 0.28 -7.04
CA THR A 206 24.02 -1.10 -7.54
C THR A 206 22.62 -1.57 -7.95
N THR A 207 22.63 -2.40 -8.99
CA THR A 207 21.59 -2.92 -9.87
C THR A 207 20.62 -3.93 -9.23
N ALA A 208 19.39 -3.97 -9.75
CA ALA A 208 18.27 -4.80 -9.27
C ALA A 208 18.34 -6.30 -9.67
N PRO A 209 17.85 -7.24 -8.84
CA PRO A 209 17.78 -8.66 -9.17
C PRO A 209 16.42 -9.12 -9.74
N ALA A 210 16.45 -10.23 -10.47
CA ALA A 210 15.36 -10.86 -11.23
C ALA A 210 14.43 -11.76 -10.36
N PRO A 211 13.17 -12.03 -10.78
CA PRO A 211 12.17 -12.73 -9.97
C PRO A 211 12.27 -14.26 -9.98
N ALA A 212 11.83 -14.89 -8.89
CA ALA A 212 11.73 -16.33 -8.65
C ALA A 212 10.28 -16.87 -8.87
N PRO A 213 10.07 -18.20 -9.01
CA PRO A 213 8.86 -18.79 -9.59
C PRO A 213 7.73 -19.12 -8.58
N SER A 214 6.50 -19.15 -9.10
CA SER A 214 5.20 -19.33 -8.40
C SER A 214 4.77 -20.79 -8.19
N LEU A 215 3.95 -21.05 -7.15
CA LEU A 215 3.48 -22.35 -6.68
C LEU A 215 1.95 -22.49 -6.77
N GLU A 216 1.47 -23.72 -6.99
CA GLU A 216 0.16 -24.12 -7.55
C GLU A 216 -1.10 -23.83 -6.72
N THR A 217 -2.19 -23.52 -7.44
CA THR A 217 -3.52 -23.10 -6.96
C THR A 217 -4.51 -24.27 -6.83
N ALA A 218 -5.40 -24.18 -5.82
CA ALA A 218 -6.48 -25.14 -5.59
C ALA A 218 -7.66 -24.94 -6.55
N VAL A 219 -7.77 -25.95 -7.40
CA VAL A 219 -8.59 -26.16 -8.57
C VAL A 219 -9.82 -27.02 -8.19
N ASP A 220 -10.95 -26.92 -8.92
CA ASP A 220 -11.97 -27.99 -8.89
C ASP A 220 -11.25 -29.34 -9.10
N PRO A 221 -11.28 -30.27 -8.14
CA PRO A 221 -10.36 -31.42 -8.12
C PRO A 221 -10.47 -32.30 -9.37
N THR A 222 -11.55 -32.14 -10.13
CA THR A 222 -11.81 -32.81 -11.40
C THR A 222 -11.45 -31.98 -12.64
N THR A 223 -11.46 -30.64 -12.60
CA THR A 223 -11.45 -29.81 -13.83
C THR A 223 -10.46 -28.66 -13.94
N GLY A 224 -9.65 -28.31 -12.94
CA GLY A 224 -8.71 -27.18 -13.11
C GLY A 224 -9.29 -25.79 -12.89
N LYS A 225 -10.62 -25.62 -12.80
CA LYS A 225 -11.23 -24.31 -13.03
C LYS A 225 -11.94 -23.73 -11.82
N VAL A 226 -11.64 -22.47 -11.53
CA VAL A 226 -12.46 -21.62 -10.65
C VAL A 226 -13.82 -21.45 -11.30
N ARG A 227 -14.91 -21.82 -10.61
CA ARG A 227 -16.26 -21.56 -11.09
C ARG A 227 -16.53 -20.06 -11.00
N ASN A 228 -17.00 -19.47 -12.10
CA ASN A 228 -17.46 -18.09 -12.11
C ASN A 228 -18.59 -17.91 -11.10
N LEU A 229 -18.47 -16.89 -10.25
CA LEU A 229 -19.52 -16.50 -9.31
C LEU A 229 -20.68 -15.87 -10.09
N SER A 230 -21.90 -16.25 -9.77
CA SER A 230 -23.11 -15.70 -10.36
C SER A 230 -23.43 -14.32 -9.80
N ILE A 231 -24.05 -13.44 -10.60
CA ILE A 231 -24.60 -12.17 -10.11
C ILE A 231 -25.52 -12.44 -8.92
N GLY A 232 -25.40 -11.60 -7.88
CA GLY A 232 -26.10 -11.74 -6.61
C GLY A 232 -25.37 -12.60 -5.57
N THR A 233 -24.30 -13.31 -5.95
CA THR A 233 -23.47 -14.08 -5.01
C THR A 233 -22.66 -13.15 -4.12
N CYS A 234 -22.48 -13.49 -2.84
CA CYS A 234 -21.68 -12.69 -1.92
C CYS A 234 -20.23 -13.20 -1.80
N ILE A 235 -19.27 -12.27 -1.82
CA ILE A 235 -17.86 -12.48 -1.51
C ILE A 235 -17.56 -11.73 -0.21
N GLY A 236 -17.67 -12.44 0.92
CA GLY A 236 -17.70 -11.80 2.23
C GLY A 236 -18.92 -10.84 2.32
N PRO A 237 -18.75 -9.57 2.69
CA PRO A 237 -19.85 -8.61 2.73
C PRO A 237 -20.26 -8.08 1.35
N TRP A 238 -19.56 -8.39 0.26
CA TRP A 238 -19.77 -7.75 -1.04
C TRP A 238 -20.68 -8.57 -1.94
N GLN A 239 -21.68 -7.95 -2.54
CA GLN A 239 -22.58 -8.61 -3.49
C GLN A 239 -22.08 -8.43 -4.93
N VAL A 240 -21.82 -9.54 -5.64
CA VAL A 240 -21.37 -9.52 -7.04
C VAL A 240 -22.47 -8.96 -7.93
N VAL A 241 -22.15 -7.88 -8.64
CA VAL A 241 -23.03 -7.21 -9.62
C VAL A 241 -22.71 -7.67 -11.04
N GLY A 242 -21.44 -7.96 -11.34
CA GLY A 242 -21.02 -8.41 -12.67
C GLY A 242 -19.59 -8.92 -12.71
N LEU A 243 -19.20 -9.52 -13.83
CA LEU A 243 -17.82 -9.92 -14.11
C LEU A 243 -17.13 -8.81 -14.91
N LEU A 244 -16.02 -8.28 -14.41
CA LEU A 244 -15.21 -7.27 -15.10
C LEU A 244 -14.15 -7.91 -16.00
N GLY A 245 -13.58 -9.05 -15.58
CA GLY A 245 -12.57 -9.74 -16.39
C GLY A 245 -12.05 -11.01 -15.74
N MET A 246 -11.28 -11.78 -16.51
CA MET A 246 -10.58 -12.96 -16.02
C MET A 246 -9.07 -12.78 -16.19
N GLY A 247 -8.33 -13.08 -15.12
CA GLY A 247 -6.88 -13.12 -15.09
C GLY A 247 -6.33 -14.40 -15.70
N ARG A 248 -5.05 -14.37 -16.07
CA ARG A 248 -4.34 -15.51 -16.69
C ARG A 248 -4.21 -16.70 -15.75
N GLU A 249 -4.12 -16.44 -14.44
CA GLU A 249 -3.93 -17.45 -13.39
C GLU A 249 -5.26 -17.96 -12.81
N GLY A 250 -6.36 -17.79 -13.55
CA GLY A 250 -7.68 -18.30 -13.13
C GLY A 250 -8.39 -17.46 -12.06
N GLY A 251 -7.77 -16.40 -11.56
CA GLY A 251 -8.46 -15.37 -10.77
C GLY A 251 -9.44 -14.57 -11.65
N ALA A 252 -10.61 -14.23 -11.13
CA ALA A 252 -11.58 -13.38 -11.80
C ALA A 252 -11.71 -12.04 -11.04
N VAL A 253 -11.98 -10.97 -11.78
CA VAL A 253 -12.27 -9.65 -11.22
C VAL A 253 -13.76 -9.38 -11.43
N TYR A 254 -14.48 -9.18 -10.33
CA TYR A 254 -15.91 -8.92 -10.31
C TYR A 254 -16.17 -7.45 -9.99
N LEU A 255 -17.24 -6.87 -10.54
CA LEU A 255 -17.81 -5.65 -9.99
C LEU A 255 -18.70 -6.09 -8.83
N ALA A 256 -18.48 -5.57 -7.62
CA ALA A 256 -19.32 -5.88 -6.47
C ALA A 256 -19.75 -4.62 -5.74
N GLN A 257 -20.87 -4.72 -5.04
CA GLN A 257 -21.47 -3.64 -4.26
C GLN A 257 -21.43 -3.97 -2.77
N TRP A 258 -21.01 -3.00 -1.96
CA TRP A 258 -21.16 -3.06 -0.52
C TRP A 258 -22.64 -2.80 -0.14
N PRO A 259 -23.29 -3.65 0.66
CA PRO A 259 -24.68 -3.49 1.04
C PRO A 259 -24.94 -2.17 1.76
N GLY A 260 -25.98 -1.44 1.35
CA GLY A 260 -26.43 -0.23 2.03
C GLY A 260 -25.68 1.07 1.70
N THR A 261 -24.67 1.05 0.82
CA THR A 261 -23.92 2.27 0.41
C THR A 261 -24.31 2.81 -0.97
N GLY A 262 -25.29 2.20 -1.65
CA GLY A 262 -25.77 2.64 -2.96
C GLY A 262 -24.67 2.62 -4.02
N VAL A 263 -24.66 3.60 -4.93
CA VAL A 263 -23.64 3.72 -6.00
C VAL A 263 -22.23 3.99 -5.47
N ASN A 264 -22.11 4.54 -4.25
CA ASN A 264 -20.83 4.78 -3.58
C ASN A 264 -20.18 3.50 -3.04
N GLY A 265 -20.89 2.37 -3.13
CA GLY A 265 -20.47 1.07 -2.67
C GLY A 265 -19.82 0.17 -3.71
N LEU A 266 -19.55 0.65 -4.92
CA LEU A 266 -19.00 -0.20 -5.98
C LEU A 266 -17.48 -0.34 -5.87
N ALA A 267 -16.98 -1.56 -5.97
CA ALA A 267 -15.56 -1.89 -6.04
C ALA A 267 -15.31 -3.04 -7.01
N ALA A 268 -14.09 -3.13 -7.54
CA ALA A 268 -13.63 -4.32 -8.24
C ALA A 268 -13.12 -5.34 -7.21
N VAL A 269 -13.52 -6.60 -7.32
CA VAL A 269 -13.22 -7.67 -6.37
C VAL A 269 -12.48 -8.78 -7.09
N LYS A 270 -11.22 -9.01 -6.75
CA LYS A 270 -10.47 -10.15 -7.30
C LYS A 270 -10.70 -11.39 -6.44
N PHE A 271 -11.09 -12.51 -7.07
CA PHE A 271 -11.24 -13.80 -6.41
C PHE A 271 -10.96 -14.98 -7.36
N PRO A 272 -10.21 -16.01 -6.91
CA PRO A 272 -9.36 -15.99 -5.72
C PRO A 272 -8.20 -14.98 -5.88
N ALA A 273 -7.74 -14.44 -4.76
CA ALA A 273 -6.49 -13.68 -4.69
C ALA A 273 -5.48 -14.41 -3.80
N GLU A 274 -4.20 -14.34 -4.17
CA GLU A 274 -3.12 -14.95 -3.41
C GLU A 274 -2.64 -14.02 -2.30
N ALA A 275 -2.14 -14.60 -1.19
CA ALA A 275 -1.62 -13.81 -0.08
C ALA A 275 -0.42 -12.94 -0.50
N ALA A 276 0.45 -13.46 -1.38
CA ALA A 276 1.59 -12.73 -1.91
C ALA A 276 1.17 -11.51 -2.76
N GLU A 277 0.06 -11.63 -3.51
CA GLU A 277 -0.52 -10.50 -4.24
C GLU A 277 -0.99 -9.41 -3.27
N LEU A 278 -1.75 -9.78 -2.23
CA LEU A 278 -2.21 -8.82 -1.22
C LEU A 278 -1.06 -8.12 -0.51
N GLN A 279 0.00 -8.84 -0.17
CA GLN A 279 1.22 -8.26 0.41
C GLN A 279 1.86 -7.25 -0.54
N SER A 280 1.98 -7.59 -1.83
CA SER A 280 2.53 -6.70 -2.86
C SER A 280 1.70 -5.42 -2.98
N LEU A 281 0.37 -5.53 -2.97
CA LEU A 281 -0.55 -4.39 -3.05
C LEU A 281 -0.53 -3.50 -1.82
N ALA A 282 -0.38 -4.08 -0.64
CA ALA A 282 -0.20 -3.33 0.59
C ALA A 282 1.11 -2.52 0.58
N LEU A 283 2.14 -2.97 -0.13
CA LEU A 283 3.43 -2.25 -0.25
C LEU A 283 3.37 -1.07 -1.22
N VAL A 284 2.54 -1.15 -2.26
CA VAL A 284 2.39 -0.09 -3.28
C VAL A 284 1.18 0.80 -3.05
N GLN A 285 0.49 0.62 -1.92
CA GLN A 285 -0.60 1.49 -1.50
C GLN A 285 -0.11 2.95 -1.42
N ASP A 286 -0.93 3.91 -1.85
CA ASP A 286 -0.61 5.36 -1.98
C ASP A 286 0.27 5.78 -3.17
N LEU A 287 0.80 4.86 -3.97
CA LEU A 287 1.50 5.28 -5.18
C LEU A 287 0.50 5.86 -6.20
N PRO A 288 0.74 7.06 -6.76
CA PRO A 288 -0.13 7.64 -7.77
C PRO A 288 -0.34 6.67 -8.95
N GLY A 289 -1.60 6.43 -9.30
CA GLY A 289 -1.98 5.50 -10.37
C GLY A 289 -2.12 4.04 -9.93
N VAL A 290 -1.73 3.69 -8.70
CA VAL A 290 -1.99 2.36 -8.13
C VAL A 290 -3.38 2.36 -7.47
N PRO A 291 -4.25 1.39 -7.78
CA PRO A 291 -5.56 1.30 -7.15
C PRO A 291 -5.47 1.06 -5.63
N ASP A 292 -6.38 1.64 -4.86
CA ASP A 292 -6.41 1.45 -3.41
C ASP A 292 -7.01 0.10 -3.03
N LEU A 293 -6.30 -0.64 -2.17
CA LEU A 293 -6.82 -1.80 -1.47
C LEU A 293 -7.82 -1.35 -0.39
N LEU A 294 -9.12 -1.63 -0.59
CA LEU A 294 -10.19 -1.18 0.30
C LEU A 294 -10.46 -2.14 1.47
N ASP A 295 -10.39 -3.42 1.19
CA ASP A 295 -10.75 -4.51 2.10
C ASP A 295 -10.01 -5.77 1.63
N PHE A 296 -10.13 -6.85 2.40
CA PHE A 296 -9.69 -8.19 2.03
C PHE A 296 -10.29 -9.20 3.01
N GLY A 297 -10.45 -10.46 2.60
CA GLY A 297 -10.97 -11.46 3.53
C GLY A 297 -11.08 -12.86 2.94
N ALA A 298 -11.11 -13.83 3.85
CA ALA A 298 -11.38 -15.22 3.52
C ALA A 298 -12.87 -15.40 3.20
N VAL A 299 -13.18 -16.04 2.07
CA VAL A 299 -14.55 -16.50 1.79
C VAL A 299 -14.76 -17.85 2.49
N PRO A 300 -15.76 -18.00 3.39
CA PRO A 300 -16.07 -19.29 3.98
C PRO A 300 -16.48 -20.27 2.87
N GLY A 301 -15.82 -21.43 2.85
CA GLY A 301 -16.06 -22.52 1.91
C GLY A 301 -17.13 -23.49 2.36
#